data_AF-A0AAV9TIE8-F1
#
_entry.id   AF-A0AAV9TIE8-F1
#
_cell.length_a   1.000
_cell.length_b   1.000
_cell.length_c   1.000
_cell.angle_alpha   90.00
_cell.angle_beta   90.00
_cell.angle_gamma   90.00
#
_symmetry.space_group_name_H-M   'P 1'
#
loop_
_entity.id
_entity.type
_entity.pdbx_description
1 polymer ?
#
loop_
_entity_poly.entity_id
_entity_poly.type
_entity_poly.pdbx_seq_one_letter_code
_entity_poly.pdbx_strand_id
1 'polypeptide(L)'
;MSTARGDPAVIENSMCIHEEDSSLLSKHTDSRHSAANCEYGFYHIFTLDGTYKLEMKLTGMLSCLRPLESALPLEAQVAAGLTAHNHQHNLFLAAIGSTGGVAREPTPYGNAFYCKKTSLETALEAATTYSSATSRSWNIINHGRLNFATKRPFRYKILNGNSPVLLENPSSVVYHRDVLARKSLYR
;
A
#
# COMPACT_ATOMS: atom_id res chain seq x y z
N MET A 1 -17.40 4.82 17.96
CA MET A 1 -17.88 3.44 17.75
C MET A 1 -19.12 3.23 18.61
N SER A 2 -19.97 2.25 18.28
CA SER A 2 -21.08 1.84 19.14
C SER A 2 -20.82 0.45 19.72
N THR A 3 -21.30 0.20 20.93
CA THR A 3 -21.36 -1.15 21.51
C THR A 3 -22.38 -2.00 20.74
N ALA A 4 -22.40 -3.31 20.99
CA ALA A 4 -23.39 -4.22 20.41
C ALA A 4 -24.85 -3.85 20.75
N ARG A 5 -25.07 -3.00 21.75
CA ARG A 5 -26.39 -2.50 22.18
C ARG A 5 -26.74 -1.13 21.57
N GLY A 6 -25.83 -0.54 20.80
CA GLY A 6 -26.00 0.78 20.18
C GLY A 6 -25.49 1.94 21.04
N ASP A 7 -25.00 1.68 22.26
CA ASP A 7 -24.46 2.71 23.14
C ASP A 7 -23.14 3.29 22.60
N PRO A 8 -22.78 4.54 22.91
CA PRO A 8 -21.48 5.08 22.54
C PRO A 8 -20.34 4.30 23.22
N ALA A 9 -19.34 3.90 22.43
CA ALA A 9 -18.09 3.32 22.91
C ALA A 9 -16.95 4.33 22.79
N VAL A 10 -16.24 4.55 23.89
CA VAL A 10 -15.07 5.44 23.98
C VAL A 10 -13.81 4.60 24.08
N ILE A 11 -12.82 4.91 23.23
CA ILE A 11 -11.47 4.38 23.35
C ILE A 11 -10.57 5.58 23.64
N GLU A 12 -10.09 5.66 24.86
CA GLU A 12 -9.19 6.73 25.27
C GLU A 12 -7.86 6.59 24.54
N ASN A 13 -7.28 7.72 24.14
CA ASN A 13 -5.97 7.78 23.48
C ASN A 13 -5.85 6.92 22.20
N SER A 14 -6.95 6.70 21.47
CA SER A 14 -6.96 5.90 20.24
C SER A 14 -6.19 6.54 19.08
N MET A 15 -5.76 7.80 19.21
CA MET A 15 -4.98 8.54 18.23
C MET A 15 -3.91 9.37 18.95
N CYS A 16 -2.69 9.30 18.45
CA CYS A 16 -1.59 10.18 18.85
C CYS A 16 -1.32 11.19 17.73
N ILE A 17 -1.06 12.44 18.10
CA ILE A 17 -0.65 13.51 17.16
C ILE A 17 0.57 14.19 17.79
N HIS A 18 1.66 14.25 17.02
CA HIS A 18 2.88 14.97 17.37
C HIS A 18 3.62 15.35 16.09
N GLU A 19 4.59 16.24 16.20
CA GLU A 19 5.56 16.55 15.15
C GLU A 19 6.90 15.85 15.45
N GLU A 20 7.67 15.53 14.42
CA GLU A 20 9.02 14.95 14.54
C GLU A 20 9.98 15.64 13.57
N ASP A 21 11.24 15.79 13.97
CA ASP A 21 12.32 16.22 13.08
C ASP A 21 12.62 15.13 12.03
N SER A 22 12.98 15.53 10.80
CA SER A 22 13.17 14.60 9.68
C SER A 22 14.64 14.47 9.19
N SER A 23 15.61 14.15 10.08
CA SER A 23 17.01 13.64 9.80
C SER A 23 17.81 13.23 11.11
N LEU A 24 18.97 12.50 11.13
CA LEU A 24 19.22 11.03 11.38
C LEU A 24 19.84 10.73 12.80
N LEU A 25 19.82 9.54 13.47
CA LEU A 25 20.11 8.15 13.04
C LEU A 25 19.36 6.97 13.74
N SER A 26 18.83 7.04 14.97
CA SER A 26 17.96 5.96 15.51
C SER A 26 17.08 6.42 16.68
N LYS A 27 15.90 5.80 16.89
CA LYS A 27 15.38 5.48 18.24
C LYS A 27 14.18 4.52 18.25
N HIS A 28 14.18 3.74 19.34
CA HIS A 28 13.31 2.69 19.84
C HIS A 28 11.82 3.04 20.03
N THR A 29 10.95 2.03 19.99
CA THR A 29 9.51 2.15 20.26
C THR A 29 9.10 1.28 21.45
N ASP A 30 8.30 1.88 22.36
CA ASP A 30 7.76 1.29 23.60
C ASP A 30 6.77 0.15 23.34
N SER A 31 6.85 -0.92 24.13
CA SER A 31 6.04 -2.14 24.00
C SER A 31 4.81 -2.08 24.91
N ARG A 32 3.65 -1.78 24.34
CA ARG A 32 2.36 -2.07 25.00
C ARG A 32 1.57 -3.03 24.13
N HIS A 33 1.47 -4.27 24.62
CA HIS A 33 0.83 -5.39 23.94
C HIS A 33 -0.69 -5.23 23.91
N SER A 34 -1.25 -5.46 22.73
CA SER A 34 -2.66 -5.74 22.49
C SER A 34 -2.84 -7.21 22.09
N ALA A 35 -3.96 -7.81 22.48
CA ALA A 35 -4.20 -9.24 22.29
C ALA A 35 -4.84 -9.51 20.91
N ALA A 36 -3.99 -9.61 19.91
CA ALA A 36 -4.17 -10.39 18.68
C ALA A 36 -2.78 -10.87 18.22
N ASN A 37 -2.70 -11.82 17.30
CA ASN A 37 -1.42 -12.23 16.71
C ASN A 37 -0.75 -11.04 16.00
N CYS A 38 -1.43 -10.31 15.12
CA CYS A 38 -0.81 -9.16 14.43
C CYS A 38 -1.25 -7.81 15.02
N GLU A 39 -0.30 -6.89 15.14
CA GLU A 39 -0.52 -5.49 15.49
C GLU A 39 -0.14 -4.58 14.31
N TYR A 40 -1.00 -3.62 13.98
CA TYR A 40 -0.76 -2.67 12.89
C TYR A 40 -0.74 -1.24 13.42
N GLY A 41 0.39 -0.56 13.27
CA GLY A 41 0.47 0.89 13.43
C GLY A 41 0.25 1.60 12.10
N PHE A 42 -0.76 2.46 12.03
CA PHE A 42 -1.02 3.32 10.87
C PHE A 42 -0.52 4.74 11.16
N TYR A 43 0.44 5.20 10.38
CA TYR A 43 1.07 6.51 10.54
C TYR A 43 0.71 7.37 9.33
N HIS A 44 -0.11 8.39 9.57
CA HIS A 44 -0.43 9.43 8.60
C HIS A 44 0.58 10.56 8.77
N ILE A 45 1.54 10.66 7.85
CA ILE A 45 2.67 11.57 7.94
C ILE A 45 2.48 12.69 6.93
N PHE A 46 2.52 13.93 7.41
CA PHE A 46 2.48 15.13 6.59
C PHE A 46 3.81 15.86 6.72
N THR A 47 4.44 16.17 5.59
CA THR A 47 5.72 16.89 5.55
C THR A 47 5.53 18.29 4.99
N LEU A 48 6.45 19.19 5.33
CA LEU A 48 6.36 20.62 4.98
C LEU A 48 6.50 20.91 3.47
N ASP A 49 7.00 19.95 2.68
CA ASP A 49 7.01 20.02 1.22
C ASP A 49 5.64 19.69 0.59
N GLY A 50 4.64 19.38 1.40
CA GLY A 50 3.28 19.03 0.98
C GLY A 50 3.07 17.55 0.69
N THR A 51 4.05 16.69 0.98
CA THR A 51 3.91 15.24 0.82
C THR A 51 3.04 14.66 1.94
N TYR A 52 2.12 13.78 1.54
CA TYR A 52 1.39 12.88 2.44
C TYR A 52 1.93 11.47 2.25
N LYS A 53 2.31 10.82 3.35
CA LYS A 53 2.78 9.44 3.38
C LYS A 53 1.91 8.65 4.37
N LEU A 54 1.38 7.52 3.90
CA LEU A 54 0.84 6.50 4.79
C LEU A 54 1.93 5.44 5.00
N GLU A 55 2.31 5.23 6.26
CA GLU A 55 3.21 4.16 6.65
C GLU A 55 2.48 3.17 7.56
N MET A 56 2.60 1.88 7.23
CA MET A 56 2.10 0.80 8.08
C MET A 56 3.29 0.07 8.68
N LYS A 57 3.27 -0.10 10.00
CA LYS A 57 4.22 -0.95 10.70
C LYS A 57 3.47 -2.17 11.22
N LEU A 58 3.87 -3.34 10.76
CA LEU A 58 3.35 -4.63 11.22
C LEU A 58 4.27 -5.17 12.32
N THR A 59 3.70 -5.51 13.47
CA THR A 59 4.38 -6.16 14.59
C THR A 59 3.44 -7.17 15.27
N GLY A 60 3.80 -7.63 16.47
CA GLY A 60 3.08 -8.67 17.20
C GLY A 60 3.73 -10.05 17.07
N MET A 61 2.90 -11.09 17.11
CA MET A 61 3.25 -12.51 17.03
C MET A 61 2.76 -13.14 15.72
N LEU A 62 3.57 -14.01 15.13
CA LEU A 62 3.14 -14.77 13.95
C LEU A 62 1.94 -15.68 14.28
N SER A 63 1.07 -15.86 13.30
CA SER A 63 0.07 -16.93 13.36
C SER A 63 0.78 -18.27 13.15
N CYS A 64 0.86 -19.06 14.22
CA CYS A 64 1.58 -20.33 14.20
C CYS A 64 0.65 -21.53 14.34
N LEU A 65 1.04 -22.63 13.70
CA LEU A 65 0.36 -23.91 13.72
C LEU A 65 1.38 -25.04 13.96
N ARG A 66 0.88 -26.25 14.18
CA ARG A 66 1.72 -27.45 14.17
C ARG A 66 2.21 -27.69 12.73
N PRO A 67 3.47 -28.10 12.52
CA PRO A 67 3.98 -28.45 11.20
C PRO A 67 3.06 -29.43 10.47
N LEU A 68 2.94 -29.24 9.16
CA LEU A 68 2.33 -30.24 8.29
C LEU A 68 3.19 -31.51 8.30
N GLU A 69 2.55 -32.67 8.13
CA GLU A 69 3.27 -33.96 8.08
C GLU A 69 4.24 -34.06 6.89
N SER A 70 4.06 -33.21 5.89
CA SER A 70 4.97 -33.07 4.74
C SER A 70 5.57 -31.67 4.69
N ALA A 71 6.88 -31.61 4.41
CA ALA A 71 7.65 -30.37 4.27
C ALA A 71 7.27 -29.64 2.97
N LEU A 72 6.08 -29.06 2.93
CA LEU A 72 5.62 -28.25 1.81
C LEU A 72 6.22 -26.84 1.91
N PRO A 73 6.54 -26.17 0.79
CA PRO A 73 7.07 -24.80 0.77
C PRO A 73 6.02 -23.73 1.14
N LEU A 74 4.95 -24.12 1.84
CA LEU A 74 3.83 -23.27 2.26
C LEU A 74 4.00 -22.72 3.68
N GLU A 75 4.95 -23.27 4.43
CA GLU A 75 5.22 -22.93 5.82
C GLU A 75 6.71 -22.72 6.06
N ALA A 76 7.02 -21.92 7.08
CA ALA A 76 8.36 -21.73 7.62
C ALA A 76 8.39 -22.22 9.07
N GLN A 77 9.35 -23.09 9.41
CA GLN A 77 9.55 -23.50 10.79
C GLN A 77 10.17 -22.35 11.60
N VAL A 78 9.48 -21.92 12.66
CA VAL A 78 9.91 -20.81 13.52
C VAL A 78 10.44 -21.29 14.87
N ALA A 79 10.05 -22.50 15.29
CA ALA A 79 10.61 -23.21 16.43
C ALA A 79 10.42 -24.73 16.29
N ALA A 80 11.02 -25.53 17.18
CA ALA A 80 10.80 -26.97 17.21
C ALA A 80 9.31 -27.30 17.37
N GLY A 81 8.73 -27.99 16.39
CA GLY A 81 7.30 -28.33 16.40
C GLY A 81 6.33 -27.16 16.16
N LEU A 82 6.82 -26.02 15.65
CA LEU A 82 6.01 -24.81 15.41
C LEU A 82 6.34 -24.18 14.05
N THR A 83 5.32 -23.97 13.22
CA THR A 83 5.46 -23.36 11.89
C THR A 83 4.55 -22.14 11.72
N ALA A 84 4.96 -21.22 10.86
CA ALA A 84 4.15 -20.09 10.41
C ALA A 84 3.88 -20.23 8.90
N HIS A 85 2.63 -20.11 8.50
CA HIS A 85 2.26 -20.22 7.08
C HIS A 85 2.53 -18.92 6.33
N ASN A 86 2.89 -19.03 5.06
CA ASN A 86 2.99 -17.89 4.16
C ASN A 86 1.62 -17.19 4.03
N HIS A 87 1.62 -15.86 4.11
CA HIS A 87 0.40 -15.05 4.02
C HIS A 87 0.71 -13.64 3.49
N GLN A 88 -0.30 -12.97 2.91
CA GLN A 88 -0.20 -11.58 2.43
C GLN A 88 -0.96 -10.62 3.34
N HIS A 89 -0.41 -9.42 3.51
CA HIS A 89 -1.05 -8.29 4.18
C HIS A 89 -1.40 -7.24 3.13
N ASN A 90 -2.66 -7.24 2.69
CA ASN A 90 -3.13 -6.32 1.64
C ASN A 90 -3.96 -5.20 2.28
N LEU A 91 -3.56 -3.94 2.05
CA LEU A 91 -4.33 -2.76 2.43
C LEU A 91 -4.92 -2.11 1.18
N PHE A 92 -6.18 -1.71 1.26
CA PHE A 92 -6.82 -0.84 0.27
C PHE A 92 -6.88 0.61 0.76
N LEU A 93 -6.45 1.55 -0.09
CA LEU A 93 -6.62 2.99 0.12
C LEU A 93 -7.43 3.57 -1.04
N ALA A 94 -8.52 4.27 -0.74
CA ALA A 94 -9.34 4.91 -1.76
C ALA A 94 -8.61 6.14 -2.33
N ALA A 95 -8.32 6.12 -3.64
CA ALA A 95 -7.74 7.25 -4.36
C ALA A 95 -8.19 7.23 -5.83
N ILE A 96 -8.49 8.39 -6.41
CA ILE A 96 -8.94 8.53 -7.81
C ILE A 96 -7.83 9.18 -8.63
N GLY A 97 -7.38 8.56 -9.73
CA GLY A 97 -6.31 9.14 -10.55
C GLY A 97 -6.11 8.55 -11.95
N SER A 98 -5.17 9.16 -12.68
CA SER A 98 -4.63 8.75 -13.99
C SER A 98 -3.30 8.00 -13.82
N THR A 99 -2.77 7.34 -14.86
CA THR A 99 -1.50 6.60 -14.78
C THR A 99 -0.34 7.31 -15.49
N GLY A 100 0.89 7.05 -15.04
CA GLY A 100 2.12 7.43 -15.75
C GLY A 100 3.28 6.46 -15.49
N GLY A 101 4.12 6.21 -16.49
CA GLY A 101 5.29 5.34 -16.39
C GLY A 101 6.39 5.74 -17.38
N VAL A 102 7.60 5.20 -17.20
CA VAL A 102 8.74 5.48 -18.09
C VAL A 102 8.62 4.67 -19.38
N ALA A 103 8.83 5.33 -20.51
CA ALA A 103 8.90 4.76 -21.86
C ALA A 103 10.15 5.26 -22.60
N ARG A 104 10.60 4.52 -23.61
CA ARG A 104 11.75 4.85 -24.46
C ARG A 104 11.27 5.19 -25.88
N GLU A 105 11.95 6.11 -26.55
CA GLU A 105 11.77 6.37 -27.98
C GLU A 105 13.06 6.03 -28.73
N PRO A 106 12.98 5.59 -30.00
CA PRO A 106 14.15 5.43 -30.85
C PRO A 106 14.81 6.80 -31.05
N THR A 107 16.09 6.90 -30.69
CA THR A 107 16.93 8.08 -30.93
C THR A 107 18.27 7.63 -31.48
N PRO A 108 19.00 8.48 -32.23
CA PRO A 108 20.27 8.10 -32.86
C PRO A 108 21.29 7.49 -31.89
N TYR A 109 21.23 7.86 -30.61
CA TYR A 109 22.12 7.37 -29.55
C TYR A 109 21.41 6.52 -28.49
N GLY A 110 20.13 6.21 -28.66
CA GLY A 110 19.38 5.29 -27.78
C GLY A 110 19.22 5.74 -26.31
N ASN A 111 19.49 7.01 -25.99
CA ASN A 111 19.56 7.51 -24.63
C ASN A 111 18.28 8.27 -24.17
N ALA A 112 17.30 8.45 -25.06
CA ALA A 112 16.07 9.15 -24.72
C ALA A 112 15.06 8.27 -23.99
N PHE A 113 14.46 8.83 -22.93
CA PHE A 113 13.31 8.27 -22.24
C PHE A 113 12.35 9.40 -21.81
N TYR A 114 11.09 9.07 -21.61
CA TYR A 114 10.06 10.02 -21.22
C TYR A 114 9.02 9.36 -20.30
N CYS A 115 8.18 10.18 -19.67
CA CYS A 115 7.05 9.68 -18.90
C CYS A 115 5.81 9.62 -19.80
N LYS A 116 5.44 8.41 -20.22
CA LYS A 116 4.18 8.15 -20.92
C LYS A 116 3.04 8.24 -19.92
N LYS A 117 2.10 9.16 -20.17
CA LYS A 117 0.88 9.34 -19.37
C LYS A 117 -0.31 8.72 -20.10
N THR A 118 -1.18 8.08 -19.35
CA THR A 118 -2.41 7.47 -19.89
C THR A 118 -3.57 7.88 -18.99
N SER A 119 -4.57 8.54 -19.59
CA SER A 119 -5.80 8.90 -18.90
C SER A 119 -6.61 7.64 -18.60
N LEU A 120 -7.32 7.65 -17.48
CA LEU A 120 -8.16 6.55 -17.02
C LEU A 120 -9.60 7.06 -16.95
N GLU A 121 -10.32 6.95 -18.06
CA GLU A 121 -11.63 7.56 -18.23
C GLU A 121 -12.75 6.69 -17.66
N THR A 122 -12.55 5.37 -17.64
CA THR A 122 -13.52 4.40 -17.11
C THR A 122 -13.00 3.64 -15.88
N ALA A 123 -13.91 3.06 -15.10
CA ALA A 123 -13.54 2.22 -13.96
C ALA A 123 -12.72 0.97 -14.38
N LEU A 124 -13.05 0.41 -15.54
CA LEU A 124 -12.32 -0.75 -16.09
C LEU A 124 -10.89 -0.37 -16.49
N GLU A 125 -10.69 0.78 -17.12
CA GLU A 125 -9.35 1.29 -17.44
C GLU A 125 -8.52 1.55 -16.19
N ALA A 126 -9.15 2.01 -15.11
CA ALA A 126 -8.47 2.35 -13.86
C ALA A 126 -7.97 1.15 -13.06
N ALA A 127 -8.47 -0.07 -13.35
CA ALA A 127 -8.06 -1.32 -12.74
C ALA A 127 -6.64 -1.74 -13.16
N THR A 128 -5.63 -1.10 -12.59
CA THR A 128 -4.22 -1.19 -13.04
C THR A 128 -3.29 -1.77 -11.97
N THR A 129 -2.24 -2.45 -12.42
CA THR A 129 -1.22 -3.04 -11.54
C THR A 129 0.08 -2.25 -11.63
N TYR A 130 0.79 -2.11 -10.51
CA TYR A 130 2.14 -1.57 -10.47
C TYR A 130 3.07 -2.34 -11.43
N SER A 131 4.05 -1.64 -12.00
CA SER A 131 5.06 -2.24 -12.86
C SER A 131 6.41 -1.64 -12.52
N SER A 132 7.28 -2.44 -11.90
CA SER A 132 8.66 -2.06 -11.58
C SER A 132 9.46 -1.75 -12.84
N ALA A 133 9.24 -2.50 -13.93
CA ALA A 133 9.89 -2.31 -15.23
C ALA A 133 9.69 -0.89 -15.82
N THR A 134 8.57 -0.24 -15.50
CA THR A 134 8.26 1.13 -15.96
C THR A 134 8.22 2.14 -14.83
N SER A 135 8.52 1.72 -13.59
CA SER A 135 8.34 2.52 -12.36
C SER A 135 6.98 3.22 -12.34
N ARG A 136 5.91 2.46 -12.59
CA ARG A 136 4.56 3.00 -12.75
C ARG A 136 4.14 3.80 -11.52
N SER A 137 3.57 4.97 -11.75
CA SER A 137 2.98 5.84 -10.73
C SER A 137 1.60 6.30 -11.19
N TRP A 138 0.83 6.87 -10.28
CA TRP A 138 -0.50 7.40 -10.57
C TRP A 138 -0.58 8.87 -10.20
N ASN A 139 -1.42 9.64 -10.88
CA ASN A 139 -1.60 11.07 -10.62
C ASN A 139 -3.08 11.38 -10.37
N ILE A 140 -3.38 12.00 -9.25
CA ILE A 140 -4.66 12.66 -8.99
C ILE A 140 -4.56 14.06 -9.57
N ILE A 141 -5.29 14.36 -10.65
CA ILE A 141 -5.10 15.59 -11.42
C ILE A 141 -6.34 16.50 -11.29
N ASN A 142 -6.09 17.78 -11.01
CA ASN A 142 -7.11 18.83 -11.11
C ASN A 142 -6.99 19.54 -12.46
N HIS A 143 -7.93 19.28 -13.36
CA HIS A 143 -7.98 19.87 -14.70
C HIS A 143 -8.50 21.32 -14.73
N GLY A 144 -9.14 21.79 -13.65
CA GLY A 144 -9.74 23.13 -13.59
C GLY A 144 -8.75 24.27 -13.42
N ARG A 145 -7.48 23.99 -13.11
CA ARG A 145 -6.45 25.03 -12.91
C ARG A 145 -5.08 24.57 -13.38
N LEU A 146 -4.38 25.47 -14.07
CA LEU A 146 -3.00 25.28 -14.50
C LEU A 146 -2.03 25.97 -13.55
N ASN A 147 -0.90 25.33 -13.30
CA ASN A 147 0.24 25.94 -12.65
C ASN A 147 0.83 27.03 -13.57
N PHE A 148 1.08 28.22 -13.02
CA PHE A 148 1.46 29.40 -13.80
C PHE A 148 2.81 29.24 -14.52
N ALA A 149 3.77 28.53 -13.92
CA ALA A 149 5.12 28.37 -14.44
C ALA A 149 5.21 27.23 -15.47
N THR A 150 4.69 26.06 -15.11
CA THR A 150 4.81 24.85 -15.95
C THR A 150 3.72 24.73 -17.00
N LYS A 151 2.65 25.53 -16.90
CA LYS A 151 1.43 25.44 -17.70
C LYS A 151 0.77 24.06 -17.69
N ARG A 152 1.06 23.25 -16.66
CA ARG A 152 0.49 21.91 -16.45
C ARG A 152 -0.57 21.94 -15.35
N PRO A 153 -1.56 21.03 -15.39
CA PRO A 153 -2.52 20.84 -14.30
C PRO A 153 -1.83 20.56 -12.95
N PHE A 154 -2.43 21.05 -11.87
CA PHE A 154 -2.04 20.67 -10.50
C PHE A 154 -2.34 19.18 -10.29
N ARG A 155 -1.46 18.49 -9.55
CA ARG A 155 -1.63 17.07 -9.25
C ARG A 155 -0.92 16.64 -7.98
N TYR A 156 -1.48 15.62 -7.34
CA TYR A 156 -0.74 14.75 -6.42
C TYR A 156 -0.29 13.50 -7.17
N LYS A 157 0.94 13.05 -6.93
CA LYS A 157 1.46 11.80 -7.49
C LYS A 157 1.48 10.73 -6.40
N ILE A 158 0.85 9.60 -6.67
CA ILE A 158 0.90 8.39 -5.85
C ILE A 158 2.14 7.60 -6.25
N LEU A 159 3.04 7.43 -5.28
CA LEU A 159 4.25 6.62 -5.40
C LEU A 159 4.10 5.42 -4.47
N ASN A 160 3.89 4.24 -5.05
CA ASN A 160 3.85 3.00 -4.28
C ASN A 160 4.53 1.87 -5.06
N GLY A 161 5.70 1.43 -4.58
CA GLY A 161 6.39 0.26 -5.11
C GLY A 161 6.03 -1.04 -4.38
N ASN A 162 5.47 -0.95 -3.18
CA ASN A 162 5.05 -2.08 -2.36
C ASN A 162 3.61 -2.45 -2.72
N SER A 163 3.43 -3.00 -3.91
CA SER A 163 2.12 -3.37 -4.45
C SER A 163 2.16 -4.79 -5.03
N PRO A 164 2.37 -5.81 -4.19
CA PRO A 164 2.26 -7.20 -4.63
C PRO A 164 0.84 -7.45 -5.16
N VAL A 165 0.73 -8.26 -6.20
CA VAL A 165 -0.57 -8.77 -6.62
C VAL A 165 -1.00 -9.89 -5.69
N LEU A 166 -2.31 -10.12 -5.61
CA LEU A 166 -2.89 -11.30 -4.98
C LEU A 166 -2.29 -12.57 -5.60
N LEU A 167 -1.69 -13.44 -4.79
CA LEU A 167 -0.98 -14.64 -5.24
C LEU A 167 -1.90 -15.87 -5.36
N GLU A 168 -3.06 -15.81 -4.71
CA GLU A 168 -4.02 -16.90 -4.66
C GLU A 168 -4.57 -17.23 -6.06
N ASN A 169 -4.85 -18.51 -6.27
CA ASN A 169 -5.38 -18.99 -7.54
C ASN A 169 -6.71 -18.27 -7.87
N PRO A 170 -6.94 -17.87 -9.14
CA PRO A 170 -8.20 -17.29 -9.58
C PRO A 170 -9.48 -18.08 -9.26
N SER A 171 -9.39 -19.40 -9.06
CA SER A 171 -10.51 -20.25 -8.65
C SER A 171 -10.75 -20.31 -7.14
N SER A 172 -9.87 -19.70 -6.34
CA SER A 172 -9.95 -19.75 -4.88
C SER A 172 -11.04 -18.84 -4.33
N VAL A 173 -11.58 -19.22 -3.16
CA VAL A 173 -12.55 -18.39 -2.43
C VAL A 173 -11.96 -17.03 -2.07
N VAL A 174 -10.67 -16.97 -1.70
CA VAL A 174 -9.97 -15.72 -1.40
C VAL A 174 -9.96 -14.81 -2.61
N TYR A 175 -9.56 -15.33 -3.78
CA TYR A 175 -9.57 -14.56 -5.01
C TYR A 175 -10.96 -14.00 -5.30
N HIS A 176 -12.00 -14.83 -5.20
CA HIS A 176 -13.38 -14.41 -5.45
C HIS A 176 -13.90 -13.35 -4.47
N ARG A 177 -13.51 -13.41 -3.20
CA ARG A 177 -13.96 -12.47 -2.16
C ARG A 177 -13.15 -11.18 -2.10
N ASP A 178 -11.83 -11.24 -2.33
CA ASP A 178 -10.94 -10.09 -2.29
C ASP A 178 -10.70 -9.52 -3.69
N VAL A 179 -11.72 -8.85 -4.22
CA VAL A 179 -11.66 -8.24 -5.56
C VAL A 179 -10.65 -7.08 -5.60
N LEU A 180 -10.52 -6.34 -4.50
CA LEU A 180 -9.71 -5.13 -4.42
C LEU A 180 -8.20 -5.42 -4.33
N ALA A 181 -7.79 -6.59 -3.84
CA ALA A 181 -6.37 -6.96 -3.85
C ALA A 181 -5.84 -7.44 -5.21
N ARG A 182 -6.72 -7.66 -6.20
CA ARG A 182 -6.32 -8.20 -7.52
C ARG A 182 -5.57 -7.18 -8.39
N LYS A 183 -5.69 -5.88 -8.11
CA LYS A 183 -5.02 -4.79 -8.82
C LYS A 183 -4.50 -3.77 -7.81
N SER A 184 -3.47 -3.01 -8.21
CA SER A 184 -2.83 -2.03 -7.33
C SER A 184 -3.62 -0.72 -7.22
N LEU A 185 -4.43 -0.39 -8.23
CA LEU A 185 -5.34 0.76 -8.22
C LEU A 185 -6.67 0.37 -8.87
N TYR A 186 -7.75 0.94 -8.33
CA TYR A 186 -9.08 1.03 -8.91
C TYR A 186 -9.56 2.49 -8.88
N ARG A 187 -10.63 2.81 -9.61
CA ARG A 187 -11.34 4.10 -9.52
C ARG A 187 -12.56 3.98 -8.61
#